data_AF-A0A9N8WBS8-F1
#
_entry.id   AF-A0A9N8WBS8-F1
#
_cell.length_a   1.000
_cell.length_b   1.000
_cell.length_c   1.000
_cell.angle_alpha   90.00
_cell.angle_beta   90.00
_cell.angle_gamma   90.00
#
_symmetry.space_group_name_H-M   'P 1'
#
loop_
_entity.id
_entity.type
_entity.pdbx_description
1 polymer ?
#
loop_
_entity_poly.entity_id
_entity_poly.type
_entity_poly.pdbx_seq_one_letter_code
_entity_poly.pdbx_strand_id
1 'polypeptide(L)'
;MDNGTNVVKAIQLIKTLHVLCTAHTLHLSVTKGLNATGAFKKYITNLILFFNDSPKNTENLRDAQCKLNYQKVYEVLLNVQTHWNLMYIAWKCLLELKNAILYLITILKISSEKDDKDDASYLEQINLTELEWSLLINMHSDDEIIDLATRANQALNILHDYVQKYKNIPVNFQQNSDS
;
A
#
# COMPACT_ATOMS: atom_id res chain seq x y z
N MET A 1 -10.64 19.63 1.66
CA MET A 1 -10.47 19.35 3.10
C MET A 1 -10.84 17.90 3.35
N ASP A 2 -10.29 17.28 4.39
CA ASP A 2 -10.62 15.91 4.79
C ASP A 2 -12.12 15.80 5.17
N ASN A 3 -12.77 14.67 4.87
CA ASN A 3 -14.18 14.43 5.23
C ASN A 3 -14.30 13.83 6.66
N GLY A 4 -13.20 13.80 7.43
CA GLY A 4 -13.20 13.39 8.83
C GLY A 4 -14.25 14.12 9.66
N THR A 5 -14.91 13.41 10.56
CA THR A 5 -16.08 13.89 11.32
C THR A 5 -15.79 15.19 12.09
N ASN A 6 -14.55 15.37 12.55
CA ASN A 6 -14.12 16.56 13.26
C ASN A 6 -13.99 17.78 12.34
N VAL A 7 -13.51 17.57 11.11
CA VAL A 7 -13.37 18.62 10.08
C VAL A 7 -14.75 19.05 9.57
N VAL A 8 -15.64 18.09 9.31
CA VAL A 8 -17.03 18.35 8.90
C VAL A 8 -17.78 19.17 9.96
N LYS A 9 -17.64 18.80 11.24
CA LYS A 9 -18.23 19.56 12.36
C LYS A 9 -17.64 20.97 12.49
N ALA A 10 -16.32 21.11 12.35
CA ALA A 10 -15.67 22.41 12.39
C ALA A 10 -16.14 23.33 11.26
N ILE A 11 -16.28 22.80 10.03
CA ILE A 11 -16.77 23.54 8.86
C ILE A 11 -18.23 23.97 9.02
N GLN A 12 -19.07 23.11 9.61
CA GLN A 12 -20.46 23.46 9.97
C GLN A 12 -20.53 24.61 10.98
N LEU A 13 -19.60 24.65 11.95
CA LEU A 13 -19.53 25.72 12.95
C LEU A 13 -19.11 27.06 12.34
N ILE A 14 -18.18 27.06 11.37
CA ILE A 14 -17.70 28.28 10.70
C ILE A 14 -18.54 28.70 9.48
N LYS A 15 -19.61 27.95 9.14
CA LYS A 15 -20.54 28.20 8.02
C LYS A 15 -19.85 28.43 6.66
N THR A 16 -18.73 27.77 6.40
CA THR A 16 -18.03 27.86 5.11
C THR A 16 -18.44 26.73 4.17
N LEU A 17 -18.20 26.91 2.87
CA LEU A 17 -18.52 25.91 1.84
C LEU A 17 -17.65 24.65 2.02
N HIS A 18 -18.28 23.53 2.34
CA HIS A 18 -17.61 22.23 2.39
C HIS A 18 -17.51 21.63 0.98
N VAL A 19 -16.34 21.72 0.36
CA VAL A 19 -16.04 20.95 -0.86
C VAL A 19 -15.54 19.57 -0.44
N LEU A 20 -16.40 18.56 -0.63
CA LEU A 20 -16.08 17.15 -0.40
C LEU A 20 -14.82 16.76 -1.18
N CYS A 21 -13.86 16.15 -0.50
CA CYS A 21 -12.70 15.61 -1.19
C CYS A 21 -13.13 14.34 -1.93
N THR A 22 -13.31 14.44 -3.25
CA THR A 22 -13.66 13.31 -4.13
C THR A 22 -12.69 12.15 -3.98
N ALA A 23 -11.41 12.45 -3.81
CA ALA A 23 -10.38 11.45 -3.56
C ALA A 23 -10.48 10.80 -2.16
N HIS A 24 -10.97 11.52 -1.14
CA HIS A 24 -11.26 10.91 0.16
C HIS A 24 -12.49 9.98 0.08
N THR A 25 -13.53 10.37 -0.65
CA THR A 25 -14.68 9.50 -0.92
C THR A 25 -14.27 8.26 -1.71
N LEU A 26 -13.41 8.41 -2.73
CA LEU A 26 -12.85 7.29 -3.48
C LEU A 26 -12.01 6.39 -2.59
N HIS A 27 -11.16 6.96 -1.74
CA HIS A 27 -10.39 6.20 -0.75
C HIS A 27 -11.30 5.39 0.17
N LEU A 28 -12.38 5.97 0.70
CA LEU A 28 -13.33 5.25 1.55
C LEU A 28 -14.04 4.12 0.79
N SER A 29 -14.45 4.34 -0.46
CA SER A 29 -15.10 3.31 -1.28
C SER A 29 -14.16 2.14 -1.60
N VAL A 30 -12.92 2.43 -2.03
CA VAL A 30 -11.90 1.41 -2.31
C VAL A 30 -11.51 0.67 -1.03
N THR A 31 -11.32 1.39 0.08
CA THR A 31 -10.97 0.77 1.37
C THR A 31 -12.09 -0.12 1.89
N LYS A 32 -13.36 0.28 1.72
CA LYS A 32 -14.51 -0.58 2.03
C LYS A 32 -14.53 -1.83 1.16
N GLY A 33 -14.28 -1.71 -0.15
CA GLY A 33 -14.18 -2.84 -1.06
C GLY A 33 -13.04 -3.80 -0.69
N LEU A 34 -11.85 -3.28 -0.41
CA LEU A 34 -10.69 -4.07 0.01
C LEU A 34 -10.86 -4.68 1.42
N ASN A 35 -11.58 -4.02 2.32
CA ASN A 35 -11.89 -4.60 3.63
C ASN A 35 -12.92 -5.74 3.53
N ALA A 36 -13.84 -5.67 2.56
CA ALA A 36 -14.73 -6.79 2.26
C ALA A 36 -13.96 -8.01 1.73
N THR A 37 -12.77 -7.79 1.16
CA THR A 37 -11.82 -8.84 0.75
C THR A 37 -10.72 -9.09 1.79
N GLY A 38 -11.03 -8.91 3.08
CA GLY A 38 -10.08 -8.88 4.20
C GLY A 38 -9.08 -10.03 4.31
N ALA A 39 -9.34 -11.18 3.67
CA ALA A 39 -8.38 -12.27 3.50
C ALA A 39 -7.10 -11.80 2.77
N PHE A 40 -7.21 -11.10 1.64
CA PHE A 40 -6.03 -10.65 0.86
C PHE A 40 -5.16 -9.67 1.62
N LYS A 41 -5.78 -8.71 2.31
CA LYS A 41 -5.07 -7.77 3.18
C LYS A 41 -4.26 -8.52 4.24
N LYS A 42 -4.83 -9.57 4.82
CA LYS A 42 -4.15 -10.42 5.80
C LYS A 42 -2.95 -11.16 5.21
N TYR A 43 -3.08 -11.78 4.04
CA TYR A 43 -1.97 -12.47 3.38
C TYR A 43 -0.80 -11.52 3.07
N ILE A 44 -1.09 -10.38 2.45
CA ILE A 44 -0.08 -9.36 2.15
C ILE A 44 0.61 -8.90 3.44
N THR A 45 -0.16 -8.62 4.48
CA THR A 45 0.41 -8.19 5.78
C THR A 45 1.30 -9.27 6.39
N ASN A 46 0.88 -10.52 6.38
CA ASN A 46 1.66 -11.63 6.97
C ASN A 46 2.98 -11.85 6.23
N LEU A 47 2.97 -11.80 4.89
CA LEU A 47 4.19 -11.92 4.09
C LEU A 47 5.14 -10.74 4.33
N ILE A 48 4.60 -9.52 4.42
CA ILE A 48 5.39 -8.33 4.76
C ILE A 48 6.06 -8.50 6.11
N LEU A 49 5.32 -8.94 7.13
CA LEU A 49 5.86 -9.18 8.47
C LEU A 49 6.94 -10.27 8.45
N PHE A 50 6.68 -11.41 7.84
CA PHE A 50 7.65 -12.51 7.78
C PHE A 50 9.02 -12.09 7.22
N PHE A 51 9.03 -11.31 6.14
CA PHE A 51 10.28 -10.87 5.54
C PHE A 51 10.93 -9.71 6.29
N ASN A 52 10.16 -8.79 6.86
CA ASN A 52 10.70 -7.60 7.52
C ASN A 52 11.04 -7.79 9.01
N ASP A 53 10.44 -8.76 9.68
CA ASP A 53 10.68 -9.01 11.11
C ASP A 53 12.05 -9.67 11.37
N SER A 54 12.66 -10.25 10.33
CA SER A 54 13.96 -10.93 10.41
C SER A 54 14.90 -10.49 9.29
N PRO A 55 16.09 -9.95 9.60
CA PRO A 55 17.10 -9.63 8.60
C PRO A 55 17.50 -10.84 7.73
N LYS A 56 17.55 -12.03 8.34
CA LYS A 56 17.80 -13.31 7.64
C LYS A 56 16.77 -13.53 6.52
N ASN A 57 15.49 -13.33 6.80
CA ASN A 57 14.43 -13.57 5.82
C ASN A 57 14.44 -12.51 4.71
N THR A 58 14.74 -11.26 5.04
CA THR A 58 14.96 -10.20 4.04
C THR A 58 16.12 -10.58 3.10
N GLU A 59 17.26 -11.01 3.65
CA GLU A 59 18.44 -11.39 2.88
C GLU A 59 18.19 -12.62 2.01
N ASN A 60 17.56 -13.65 2.57
CA ASN A 60 17.14 -14.84 1.83
C ASN A 60 16.25 -14.51 0.62
N LEU A 61 15.32 -13.57 0.76
CA LEU A 61 14.48 -13.13 -0.35
C LEU A 61 15.27 -12.34 -1.40
N ARG A 62 16.24 -11.52 -0.99
CA ARG A 62 17.14 -10.82 -1.93
C ARG A 62 18.00 -11.82 -2.69
N ASP A 63 18.53 -12.82 -2.01
CA ASP A 63 19.33 -13.88 -2.64
C ASP A 63 18.50 -14.69 -3.62
N ALA A 64 17.26 -15.03 -3.28
CA ALA A 64 16.33 -15.69 -4.20
C ALA A 64 16.13 -14.87 -5.48
N GLN A 65 15.91 -13.55 -5.37
CA GLN A 65 15.80 -12.66 -6.53
C GLN A 65 17.08 -12.63 -7.37
N CYS A 66 18.25 -12.57 -6.73
CA CYS A 66 19.55 -12.63 -7.41
C CYS A 66 19.74 -13.95 -8.16
N LYS A 67 19.40 -15.10 -7.55
CA LYS A 67 19.49 -16.43 -8.19
C LYS A 67 18.55 -16.58 -9.39
N LEU A 68 17.41 -15.89 -9.36
CA LEU A 68 16.47 -15.83 -10.46
C LEU A 68 16.79 -14.73 -11.49
N ASN A 69 17.93 -14.04 -11.37
CA ASN A 69 18.39 -12.98 -12.27
C ASN A 69 17.40 -11.82 -12.44
N TYR A 70 16.76 -11.41 -11.34
CA TYR A 70 15.92 -10.22 -11.35
C TYR A 70 16.74 -9.00 -11.76
N GLN A 71 16.24 -8.19 -12.70
CA GLN A 71 16.93 -6.98 -13.18
C GLN A 71 17.01 -5.89 -12.10
N LYS A 72 16.07 -5.90 -11.16
CA LYS A 72 16.00 -5.01 -10.01
C LYS A 72 15.59 -5.84 -8.79
N VAL A 73 16.24 -5.57 -7.67
CA VAL A 73 15.83 -6.13 -6.37
C VAL A 73 14.63 -5.35 -5.85
N TYR A 74 13.55 -6.06 -5.57
CA TYR A 74 12.37 -5.54 -4.91
C TYR A 74 12.54 -5.67 -3.40
N GLU A 75 12.36 -4.56 -2.70
CA GLU A 75 12.28 -4.55 -1.24
C GLU A 75 10.83 -4.79 -0.79
N VAL A 76 10.65 -5.58 0.25
CA VAL A 76 9.36 -5.81 0.87
C VAL A 76 8.96 -4.53 1.59
N LEU A 77 7.93 -3.84 1.08
CA LEU A 77 7.53 -2.52 1.58
C LEU A 77 7.19 -2.56 3.07
N LEU A 78 7.74 -1.60 3.82
CA LEU A 78 7.47 -1.39 5.23
C LEU A 78 6.01 -0.97 5.47
N ASN A 79 5.41 -1.57 6.51
CA ASN A 79 4.09 -1.37 7.11
C ASN A 79 3.08 -0.48 6.34
N VAL A 80 2.14 -1.13 5.66
CA VAL A 80 1.01 -0.54 4.93
C VAL A 80 -0.10 -0.12 5.90
N GLN A 81 0.09 0.95 6.67
CA GLN A 81 -0.89 1.30 7.70
C GLN A 81 -1.79 2.51 7.46
N THR A 82 -1.65 3.30 6.38
CA THR A 82 -2.54 4.50 6.24
C THR A 82 -3.13 4.81 4.87
N HIS A 83 -2.66 4.25 3.76
CA HIS A 83 -3.20 4.64 2.44
C HIS A 83 -3.32 3.47 1.45
N TRP A 84 -4.45 3.41 0.73
CA TRP A 84 -4.74 2.40 -0.30
C TRP A 84 -3.66 2.33 -1.38
N ASN A 85 -2.98 3.45 -1.65
CA ASN A 85 -1.87 3.52 -2.58
C ASN A 85 -0.70 2.63 -2.15
N LEU A 86 -0.38 2.57 -0.85
CA LEU A 86 0.68 1.70 -0.35
C LEU A 86 0.25 0.22 -0.39
N MET A 87 -1.04 -0.08 -0.19
CA MET A 87 -1.57 -1.44 -0.34
C MET A 87 -1.46 -1.92 -1.79
N TYR A 88 -1.77 -1.03 -2.73
CA TYR A 88 -1.63 -1.33 -4.15
C TYR A 88 -0.16 -1.51 -4.56
N ILE A 89 0.75 -0.65 -4.09
CA ILE A 89 2.19 -0.83 -4.37
C ILE A 89 2.71 -2.12 -3.73
N ALA A 90 2.27 -2.46 -2.50
CA ALA A 90 2.64 -3.72 -1.84
C ALA A 90 2.14 -4.93 -2.62
N TRP A 91 0.92 -4.87 -3.13
CA TRP A 91 0.37 -5.90 -3.99
C TRP A 91 1.16 -6.05 -5.30
N LYS A 92 1.46 -4.95 -6.01
CA LYS A 92 2.32 -4.99 -7.20
C LYS A 92 3.68 -5.61 -6.91
N CYS A 93 4.33 -5.19 -5.83
CA CYS A 93 5.61 -5.75 -5.39
C CYS A 93 5.49 -7.27 -5.13
N LEU A 94 4.40 -7.69 -4.49
CA LEU A 94 4.15 -9.09 -4.19
C LEU A 94 3.96 -9.94 -5.46
N LEU A 95 3.28 -9.42 -6.48
CA LEU A 95 3.15 -10.09 -7.78
C LEU A 95 4.52 -10.33 -8.44
N GLU A 96 5.40 -9.33 -8.42
CA GLU A 96 6.77 -9.46 -8.93
C GLU A 96 7.60 -10.48 -8.13
N LEU A 97 7.37 -10.57 -6.82
CA LEU A 97 8.09 -11.45 -5.91
C LEU A 97 7.58 -12.90 -5.90
N LYS A 98 6.44 -13.22 -6.54
CA LYS A 98 5.82 -14.56 -6.51
C LYS A 98 6.85 -15.68 -6.76
N ASN A 99 7.61 -15.57 -7.85
CA ASN A 99 8.58 -16.60 -8.23
C ASN A 99 9.75 -16.70 -7.26
N ALA A 100 10.23 -15.57 -6.74
CA ALA A 100 11.28 -15.56 -5.72
C ALA A 100 10.80 -16.21 -4.40
N ILE A 101 9.55 -15.97 -3.99
CA ILE A 101 8.96 -16.60 -2.80
C ILE A 101 8.84 -18.12 -2.99
N LEU A 102 8.32 -18.58 -4.13
CA LEU A 102 8.19 -20.02 -4.43
C LEU A 102 9.56 -20.71 -4.53
N TYR A 103 10.54 -20.05 -5.14
CA TYR A 103 11.92 -20.53 -5.18
C TYR A 103 12.51 -20.65 -3.77
N LEU A 104 12.35 -19.60 -2.95
CA LEU A 104 12.87 -19.58 -1.58
C LEU A 104 12.27 -20.71 -0.74
N ILE A 105 10.94 -20.92 -0.80
CA ILE A 105 10.29 -22.05 -0.13
C ILE A 105 10.95 -23.38 -0.53
N THR A 106 11.22 -23.56 -1.82
CA THR A 106 11.86 -24.78 -2.34
C THR A 106 13.27 -24.96 -1.78
N ILE A 107 14.07 -23.90 -1.74
CA ILE A 107 15.44 -23.93 -1.21
C ILE A 107 15.46 -24.20 0.30
N LEU A 108 14.61 -23.52 1.07
CA LEU A 108 14.54 -23.71 2.52
C LEU A 108 14.11 -25.14 2.89
N LYS A 109 13.20 -25.75 2.12
CA LYS A 109 12.77 -27.15 2.32
C LYS A 109 13.88 -28.17 2.17
N ILE A 110 14.77 -27.95 1.20
CA ILE A 110 15.88 -28.86 0.93
C ILE A 110 17.11 -28.58 1.80
N SER A 111 17.08 -27.51 2.60
CA SER A 111 18.14 -27.20 3.55
C SER A 111 18.38 -28.36 4.52
N SER A 112 19.60 -28.49 5.03
CA SER A 112 19.88 -29.42 6.13
C SER A 112 19.41 -28.86 7.48
N GLU A 113 19.26 -27.54 7.58
CA GLU A 113 18.93 -26.84 8.82
C GLU A 113 17.46 -27.02 9.17
N LYS A 114 17.18 -27.26 10.45
CA LYS A 114 15.81 -27.41 10.93
C LYS A 114 15.06 -26.08 10.86
N ASP A 115 15.70 -25.00 11.29
CA ASP A 115 15.10 -23.67 11.32
C ASP A 115 14.65 -23.22 9.93
N ASP A 116 15.44 -23.51 8.88
CA ASP A 116 15.03 -23.25 7.49
C ASP A 116 13.78 -24.03 7.08
N LYS A 117 13.64 -25.29 7.51
CA LYS A 117 12.44 -26.10 7.20
C LYS A 117 11.21 -25.59 7.95
N ASP A 118 11.39 -25.14 9.18
CA ASP A 118 10.34 -24.53 9.99
C ASP A 118 9.90 -23.20 9.34
N ASP A 119 10.85 -22.36 8.91
CA ASP A 119 10.61 -21.14 8.13
C ASP A 119 9.87 -21.44 6.81
N ALA A 120 10.27 -22.49 6.08
CA ALA A 120 9.62 -22.89 4.84
C ALA A 120 8.17 -23.31 5.05
N SER A 121 7.92 -24.10 6.11
CA SER A 121 6.58 -24.59 6.44
C SER A 121 5.66 -23.44 6.86
N TYR A 122 6.17 -22.50 7.65
CA TYR A 122 5.43 -21.31 8.02
C TYR A 122 5.17 -20.40 6.81
N LEU A 123 6.19 -20.19 5.97
CA LEU A 123 6.06 -19.38 4.75
C LEU A 123 5.01 -19.95 3.80
N GLU A 124 4.94 -21.28 3.62
CA GLU A 124 3.87 -21.92 2.84
C GLU A 124 2.48 -21.70 3.42
N GLN A 125 2.35 -21.73 4.75
CA GLN A 125 1.08 -21.52 5.43
C GLN A 125 0.56 -20.09 5.26
N ILE A 126 1.45 -19.10 5.25
CA ILE A 126 1.08 -17.68 5.09
C ILE A 126 1.10 -17.19 3.65
N ASN A 127 1.64 -17.98 2.71
CA ASN A 127 1.66 -17.66 1.29
C ASN A 127 0.26 -17.82 0.67
N LEU A 128 0.06 -17.17 -0.47
CA LEU A 128 -1.15 -17.33 -1.26
C LEU A 128 -1.12 -18.66 -2.02
N THR A 129 -2.28 -19.28 -2.12
CA THR A 129 -2.54 -20.43 -3.00
C THR A 129 -2.52 -20.01 -4.47
N GLU A 130 -2.38 -20.97 -5.40
CA GLU A 130 -2.40 -20.68 -6.84
C GLU A 130 -3.69 -20.01 -7.31
N LEU A 131 -4.82 -20.37 -6.70
CA LEU A 131 -6.11 -19.73 -6.98
C LEU A 131 -6.09 -18.26 -6.54
N GLU A 132 -5.58 -17.98 -5.34
CA GLU A 132 -5.48 -16.62 -4.81
C GLU A 132 -4.49 -15.77 -5.63
N TRP A 133 -3.38 -16.35 -6.06
CA TRP A 133 -2.47 -15.68 -7.01
C TRP A 133 -3.16 -15.35 -8.33
N SER A 134 -3.95 -16.27 -8.87
CA SER A 134 -4.68 -16.05 -10.12
C SER A 134 -5.75 -14.96 -9.97
N LEU A 135 -6.46 -14.93 -8.84
CA LEU A 135 -7.38 -13.85 -8.51
C LEU A 135 -6.67 -12.49 -8.43
N LEU A 136 -5.51 -12.43 -7.76
CA LEU A 136 -4.71 -11.20 -7.70
C LEU A 136 -4.21 -10.75 -9.08
N ILE A 137 -3.82 -11.67 -9.96
CA ILE A 137 -3.39 -11.33 -11.32
C ILE A 137 -4.57 -10.78 -12.11
N ASN A 138 -5.73 -11.44 -12.06
CA ASN A 138 -6.92 -11.01 -12.80
C ASN A 138 -7.40 -9.63 -12.34
N MET A 139 -7.45 -9.39 -11.02
CA MET A 139 -7.79 -8.07 -10.50
C MET A 139 -6.77 -7.00 -10.87
N HIS A 140 -5.50 -7.35 -11.10
CA HIS A 140 -4.49 -6.41 -11.59
C HIS A 140 -4.71 -6.07 -13.07
N SER A 141 -5.09 -7.05 -13.90
CA SER A 141 -5.32 -6.88 -15.34
C SER A 141 -6.55 -6.03 -15.69
N ASP A 142 -7.48 -5.83 -14.74
CA ASP A 142 -8.58 -4.88 -14.85
C ASP A 142 -8.06 -3.43 -14.64
N ASP A 143 -7.27 -2.94 -15.61
CA ASP A 143 -6.51 -1.69 -15.55
C ASP A 143 -7.38 -0.43 -15.29
N GLU A 144 -8.67 -0.42 -15.62
CA GLU A 144 -9.51 0.79 -15.54
C GLU A 144 -9.77 1.30 -14.11
N ILE A 145 -10.07 0.39 -13.17
CA ILE A 145 -10.38 0.77 -11.78
C ILE A 145 -9.11 1.26 -11.07
N ILE A 146 -8.00 0.62 -11.40
CA ILE A 146 -6.69 0.84 -10.81
C ILE A 146 -6.04 2.11 -11.35
N ASP A 147 -6.15 2.37 -12.65
CA ASP A 147 -5.64 3.58 -13.30
C ASP A 147 -6.45 4.80 -12.88
N LEU A 148 -7.78 4.67 -12.71
CA LEU A 148 -8.61 5.74 -12.15
C LEU A 148 -8.19 6.09 -10.72
N ALA A 149 -7.93 5.09 -9.89
CA ALA A 149 -7.45 5.30 -8.53
C ALA A 149 -6.06 5.96 -8.53
N THR A 150 -5.13 5.44 -9.34
CA THR A 150 -3.74 5.95 -9.45
C THR A 150 -3.73 7.42 -9.91
N ARG A 151 -4.52 7.76 -10.93
CA ARG A 151 -4.66 9.14 -11.42
C ARG A 151 -5.28 10.07 -10.37
N ALA A 152 -6.28 9.60 -9.62
CA ALA A 152 -6.84 10.37 -8.51
C ALA A 152 -5.81 10.64 -7.40
N ASN A 153 -4.89 9.71 -7.15
CA ASN A 153 -3.84 9.88 -6.14
C ASN A 153 -2.72 10.83 -6.57
N GLN A 154 -2.31 10.76 -7.84
CA GLN A 154 -1.36 11.71 -8.42
C GLN A 154 -1.90 13.14 -8.36
N ALA A 155 -3.18 13.33 -8.70
CA ALA A 155 -3.85 14.62 -8.57
C ALA A 155 -3.87 15.10 -7.09
N LEU A 156 -4.03 14.20 -6.13
CA LEU A 156 -4.04 14.54 -4.71
C LEU A 156 -2.67 15.00 -4.20
N ASN A 157 -1.59 14.33 -4.62
CA ASN A 157 -0.22 14.73 -4.27
C ASN A 157 0.12 16.11 -4.82
N ILE A 158 -0.24 16.38 -6.09
CA ILE A 158 -0.06 17.70 -6.71
C ILE A 158 -0.84 18.77 -5.92
N LEU A 159 -2.08 18.49 -5.55
CA LEU A 159 -2.90 19.41 -4.75
C LEU A 159 -2.34 19.61 -3.33
N HIS A 160 -1.83 18.56 -2.69
CA HIS A 160 -1.18 18.66 -1.39
C HIS A 160 0.06 19.57 -1.47
N ASP A 161 0.92 19.36 -2.45
CA ASP A 161 2.13 20.17 -2.65
C ASP A 161 1.79 21.63 -2.94
N TYR A 162 0.72 21.86 -3.72
CA TYR A 162 0.17 23.20 -3.93
C TYR A 162 -0.29 23.81 -2.59
N VAL A 163 -1.14 23.13 -1.83
CA VAL A 163 -1.65 23.65 -0.55
C VAL A 163 -0.53 23.95 0.45
N GLN A 164 0.51 23.10 0.52
CA GLN A 164 1.66 23.36 1.39
C GLN A 164 2.49 24.56 0.93
N LYS A 165 2.65 24.74 -0.39
CA LYS A 165 3.35 25.90 -0.97
C LYS A 165 2.68 27.23 -0.62
N TYR A 166 1.34 27.27 -0.60
CA TYR A 166 0.58 28.50 -0.32
C TYR A 166 0.22 28.69 1.17
N LYS A 167 0.47 27.70 2.03
CA LYS A 167 0.26 27.79 3.50
C LYS A 167 1.22 28.75 4.21
N ASN A 168 2.37 29.04 3.59
CA ASN A 168 3.43 29.87 4.18
C ASN A 168 3.47 31.31 3.65
N ILE A 169 2.42 31.75 2.94
CA ILE A 169 2.32 33.15 2.50
C ILE A 169 1.68 33.97 3.63
N PRO A 170 2.37 34.95 4.23
CA PRO A 170 1.77 35.79 5.27
C PRO A 170 0.63 36.61 4.67
N VAL A 171 -0.56 36.47 5.26
CA VAL A 171 -1.75 37.24 4.88
C VAL A 171 -1.60 38.66 5.44
N ASN A 172 -1.26 39.62 4.58
CA ASN A 172 -1.32 41.04 4.93
C ASN A 172 -2.79 41.49 4.94
N PHE A 173 -3.37 41.62 6.13
CA PHE A 173 -4.63 42.32 6.29
C PHE A 173 -4.36 43.83 6.23
N GLN A 174 -4.67 44.46 5.10
CA GLN A 174 -4.83 45.93 5.06
C GLN A 174 -6.11 46.27 5.84
N GLN A 175 -5.94 46.85 7.03
CA GLN A 175 -7.00 47.59 7.71
C GLN A 175 -7.20 48.92 6.96
N ASN A 176 -8.21 48.99 6.11
CA ASN A 176 -8.88 50.26 5.82
C ASN A 176 -9.99 50.41 6.86
N SER A 177 -9.71 51.16 7.93
CA SER A 177 -10.74 51.77 8.75
C SER A 177 -10.87 53.22 8.31
N ASP A 178 -11.99 53.52 7.66
CA ASP A 178 -12.48 54.87 7.42
C ASP A 178 -12.55 55.66 8.73
N SER A 179 -11.95 56.85 8.74
CA SER A 179 -12.39 58.06 9.46
C SER A 179 -11.65 59.27 8.91
#